data_AF-A0A7V8G029-F1
#
_entry.id   AF-A0A7V8G029-F1
#
_cell.length_a   1.000
_cell.length_b   1.000
_cell.length_c   1.000
_cell.angle_alpha   90.00
_cell.angle_beta   90.00
_cell.angle_gamma   90.00
#
_symmetry.space_group_name_H-M   'P 1'
#
loop_
_entity.id
_entity.type
_entity.pdbx_description
1 polymer ?
#
loop_
_entity_poly.entity_id
_entity_poly.type
_entity_poly.pdbx_seq_one_letter_code
_entity_poly.pdbx_strand_id
1 'polypeptide(L)'
;MKFAKPVLAASFGLLAIVAANAHADALADIQKSGVLKIAVPQDFAPFGSVNSDLQLQGLDIDVAKLIAQKMGVKVQLVPVASANRIAYLQTHKADLVISTLGKNAEREKVIDFSQAYAPYNKQRVRRGQRQGRQRRRPGRQNRGRGPRHLPGHPTD
;
A
#
# COMPACT_ATOMS: atom_id res chain seq x y z
N MET A 1 67.66 36.21 51.01
CA MET A 1 66.41 36.82 50.49
C MET A 1 65.53 35.70 49.97
N LYS A 2 64.27 35.65 50.43
CA LYS A 2 63.29 34.58 50.18
C LYS A 2 62.68 34.75 48.80
N PHE A 3 62.69 33.71 47.95
CA PHE A 3 61.92 33.71 46.70
C PHE A 3 60.76 32.72 46.83
N ALA A 4 59.56 33.28 46.89
CA ALA A 4 58.29 32.58 46.93
C ALA A 4 57.94 32.00 45.55
N LYS A 5 57.31 30.82 45.54
CA LYS A 5 56.67 30.22 44.37
C LYS A 5 55.25 30.77 44.22
N PRO A 6 54.72 30.90 43.00
CA PRO A 6 53.30 30.69 42.77
C PRO A 6 53.06 29.50 41.84
N VAL A 7 52.08 28.73 42.27
CA VAL A 7 51.46 27.57 41.62
C VAL A 7 50.78 28.03 40.34
N LEU A 8 51.12 27.42 39.20
CA LEU A 8 50.39 27.58 37.94
C LEU A 8 49.46 26.37 37.74
N ALA A 9 48.26 26.46 38.33
CA ALA A 9 47.17 25.55 38.04
C ALA A 9 46.48 26.01 36.75
N ALA A 10 46.91 25.49 35.60
CA ALA A 10 46.22 25.72 34.33
C ALA A 10 45.02 24.77 34.23
N SER A 11 43.84 25.31 34.48
CA SER A 11 42.53 24.68 34.37
C SER A 11 42.32 24.11 32.97
N PHE A 12 42.24 22.79 32.85
CA PHE A 12 41.82 22.12 31.62
C PHE A 12 40.32 22.42 31.41
N GLY A 13 40.02 23.32 30.48
CA GLY A 13 38.66 23.71 30.12
C GLY A 13 37.85 22.51 29.66
N LEU A 14 36.73 22.28 30.34
CA LEU A 14 35.74 21.27 30.01
C LEU A 14 35.06 21.66 28.68
N LEU A 15 35.52 21.07 27.57
CA LEU A 15 34.85 21.18 26.28
C LEU A 15 33.56 20.34 26.36
N ALA A 16 32.46 20.96 26.77
CA ALA A 16 31.14 20.35 26.71
C ALA A 16 30.75 20.19 25.24
N ILE A 17 30.93 18.97 24.71
CA ILE A 17 30.35 18.55 23.44
C ILE A 17 28.84 18.50 23.66
N VAL A 18 28.16 19.59 23.33
CA VAL A 18 26.72 19.55 23.06
C VAL A 18 26.57 18.76 21.77
N ALA A 19 26.34 17.45 21.90
CA ALA A 19 25.82 16.64 20.82
C ALA A 19 24.42 17.16 20.49
N ALA A 20 24.34 18.11 19.56
CA ALA A 20 23.08 18.48 18.96
C ALA A 20 22.53 17.22 18.28
N ASN A 21 21.45 16.67 18.82
CA ASN A 21 20.71 15.60 18.18
C ASN A 21 20.23 16.10 16.82
N ALA A 22 20.97 15.76 15.77
CA ALA A 22 20.56 15.94 14.39
C ALA A 22 19.45 14.93 14.06
N HIS A 23 18.26 15.15 14.63
CA HIS A 23 17.05 14.60 14.04
C HIS A 23 16.82 15.39 12.75
N ALA A 24 17.11 14.76 11.61
CA ALA A 24 16.66 15.22 10.31
C ALA A 24 15.13 15.18 10.33
N ASP A 25 14.53 16.27 10.78
CA ASP A 25 13.08 16.42 10.85
C ASP A 25 12.59 16.65 9.42
N ALA A 26 12.41 15.55 8.69
CA ALA A 26 11.98 15.56 7.29
C ALA A 26 10.68 16.38 7.11
N LEU A 27 9.80 16.40 8.12
CA LEU A 27 8.61 17.22 8.11
C LEU A 27 8.96 18.71 8.19
N ALA A 28 9.86 19.10 9.09
CA ALA A 28 10.34 20.49 9.17
C ALA A 28 11.04 20.93 7.88
N ASP A 29 11.83 20.06 7.26
CA ASP A 29 12.49 20.34 5.98
C ASP A 29 11.49 20.57 4.85
N ILE A 30 10.42 19.76 4.78
CA ILE A 30 9.33 19.91 3.79
C ILE A 30 8.52 21.17 4.06
N GLN A 31 8.21 21.48 5.31
CA GLN A 31 7.50 22.71 5.67
C GLN A 31 8.33 23.95 5.32
N LYS A 32 9.64 23.90 5.56
CA LYS A 32 10.57 24.97 5.23
C LYS A 32 10.77 25.14 3.72
N SER A 33 10.86 24.05 2.97
CA SER A 33 10.98 24.10 1.50
C SER A 33 9.67 24.53 0.83
N GLY A 34 8.54 24.28 1.48
CA GLY A 34 7.20 24.50 0.96
C GLY A 34 6.85 23.56 -0.20
N VAL A 35 7.63 22.51 -0.44
CA VAL A 35 7.45 21.54 -1.53
C VAL A 35 7.56 20.12 -0.99
N LEU A 36 6.56 19.30 -1.30
CA LEU A 36 6.51 17.88 -0.98
C LEU A 36 6.62 17.07 -2.28
N LYS A 37 7.71 16.32 -2.45
CA LYS A 37 7.92 15.42 -3.59
C LYS A 37 7.25 14.08 -3.32
N ILE A 38 6.21 13.74 -4.09
CA ILE A 38 5.46 12.50 -3.93
C ILE A 38 5.64 11.62 -5.16
N ALA A 39 6.20 10.43 -4.97
CA ALA A 39 6.25 9.41 -6.00
C ALA A 39 4.88 8.75 -6.18
N VAL A 40 4.35 8.79 -7.40
CA VAL A 40 3.03 8.27 -7.76
C VAL A 40 3.09 7.32 -8.96
N PRO A 41 2.19 6.31 -9.05
CA PRO A 41 2.20 5.39 -10.16
C PRO A 41 1.81 6.08 -11.47
N GLN A 42 2.46 5.69 -12.56
CA GLN A 42 2.09 6.09 -13.93
C GLN A 42 1.61 4.91 -14.78
N ASP A 43 1.75 3.69 -14.27
CA ASP A 43 1.63 2.41 -14.98
C ASP A 43 0.63 1.45 -14.32
N PHE A 44 -0.23 1.94 -13.42
CA PHE A 44 -1.05 1.10 -12.54
C PHE A 44 -2.48 1.63 -12.36
N ALA A 45 -3.27 1.62 -13.43
CA ALA A 45 -4.69 1.97 -13.36
C ALA A 45 -5.48 0.98 -12.47
N PRO A 46 -6.50 1.44 -11.72
CA PRO A 46 -7.03 2.81 -11.64
C PRO A 46 -6.30 3.72 -10.64
N PHE A 47 -5.23 3.24 -10.01
CA PHE A 47 -4.53 3.95 -8.94
C PHE A 47 -3.63 5.07 -9.46
N GLY A 48 -2.95 4.85 -10.59
CA GLY A 48 -2.23 5.91 -11.29
C GLY A 48 -1.91 5.55 -12.72
N SER A 49 -2.15 6.50 -13.63
CA SER A 49 -1.98 6.36 -15.07
C SER A 49 -1.72 7.73 -15.70
N VAL A 50 -1.25 7.73 -16.94
CA VAL A 50 -1.12 8.93 -17.76
C VAL A 50 -2.28 8.95 -18.76
N ASN A 51 -2.99 10.07 -18.86
CA ASN A 51 -4.10 10.24 -19.80
C ASN A 51 -3.60 10.66 -21.20
N SER A 52 -4.53 10.86 -22.15
CA SER A 52 -4.21 11.31 -23.52
C SER A 52 -3.50 12.66 -23.58
N ASP A 53 -3.72 13.51 -22.58
CA ASP A 53 -3.14 14.85 -22.47
C ASP A 53 -1.79 14.84 -21.74
N LEU A 54 -1.19 13.65 -21.54
CA LEU A 54 0.06 13.44 -20.81
C LEU A 54 0.01 13.87 -19.32
N GLN A 55 -1.19 13.92 -18.74
CA GLN A 55 -1.40 14.25 -17.34
C GLN A 55 -1.58 13.00 -16.47
N LEU A 56 -1.02 13.07 -15.25
CA LEU A 56 -1.20 12.03 -14.24
C LEU A 56 -2.62 12.06 -13.67
N GLN A 57 -3.27 10.90 -13.65
CA GLN A 57 -4.60 10.70 -13.08
C GLN A 57 -4.72 9.38 -12.32
N GLY A 58 -5.60 9.33 -11.33
CA GLY A 58 -5.92 8.12 -10.55
C GLY A 58 -6.01 8.40 -9.05
N LEU A 59 -6.44 7.38 -8.30
CA LEU A 59 -6.64 7.48 -6.85
C LEU A 59 -5.39 8.00 -6.11
N ASP A 60 -4.23 7.45 -6.42
CA ASP A 60 -2.98 7.77 -5.69
C ASP A 60 -2.50 9.20 -6.01
N ILE A 61 -2.83 9.71 -7.21
CA ILE A 61 -2.57 11.10 -7.61
C ILE A 61 -3.45 12.05 -6.79
N ASP A 62 -4.73 11.70 -6.61
CA ASP A 62 -5.67 12.54 -5.86
C ASP A 62 -5.35 12.54 -4.37
N VAL A 63 -4.97 11.40 -3.81
CA VAL A 63 -4.48 11.29 -2.42
C VAL A 63 -3.20 12.12 -2.24
N ALA A 64 -2.26 12.09 -3.19
CA ALA A 64 -1.05 12.91 -3.14
C ALA A 64 -1.36 14.42 -3.09
N LYS A 65 -2.27 14.88 -3.94
CA LYS A 65 -2.73 16.28 -3.95
C LYS A 65 -3.41 16.65 -2.63
N LEU A 66 -4.27 15.78 -2.11
CA LEU A 66 -5.00 16.02 -0.86
C LEU A 66 -4.06 16.14 0.35
N ILE A 67 -3.04 15.29 0.44
CA ILE A 67 -2.05 15.35 1.53
C ILE A 67 -1.30 16.68 1.50
N ALA A 68 -0.78 17.08 0.33
CA ALA A 68 -0.08 18.35 0.20
C ALA A 68 -0.98 19.55 0.52
N GLN A 69 -2.25 19.52 0.09
CA GLN A 69 -3.24 20.54 0.44
C GLN A 69 -3.46 20.64 1.95
N LYS A 70 -3.60 19.50 2.64
CA LYS A 70 -3.76 19.46 4.11
C LYS A 70 -2.52 19.94 4.86
N MET A 71 -1.34 19.75 4.26
CA MET A 71 -0.07 20.23 4.80
C MET A 71 0.22 21.70 4.46
N GLY A 72 -0.55 22.33 3.57
CA GLY A 72 -0.32 23.71 3.13
C GLY A 72 0.95 23.89 2.27
N VAL A 73 1.43 22.84 1.62
CA VAL A 73 2.65 22.85 0.79
C VAL A 73 2.32 22.57 -0.68
N LYS A 74 3.22 22.93 -1.59
CA LYS A 74 3.10 22.57 -3.01
C LYS A 74 3.43 21.10 -3.21
N VAL A 75 2.62 20.40 -3.99
CA VAL A 75 2.93 19.03 -4.40
C VAL A 75 3.79 19.03 -5.66
N GLN A 76 4.88 18.26 -5.63
CA GLN A 76 5.62 17.87 -6.82
C GLN A 76 5.39 16.37 -7.07
N LEU A 77 4.59 16.05 -8.08
CA LEU A 77 4.34 14.67 -8.46
C LEU A 77 5.54 14.11 -9.23
N VAL A 78 6.06 12.98 -8.77
CA VAL A 78 7.17 12.27 -9.39
C VAL A 78 6.63 10.95 -9.95
N PRO A 79 6.36 10.86 -11.26
CA PRO A 79 5.86 9.63 -11.86
C PRO A 79 6.90 8.51 -11.75
N VAL A 80 6.50 7.35 -11.26
CA VAL A 80 7.40 6.22 -11.04
C VAL A 80 6.77 4.90 -11.48
N ALA A 81 7.57 4.05 -12.13
CA ALA A 81 7.18 2.69 -12.46
C ALA A 81 7.18 1.80 -11.21
N SER A 82 6.36 0.75 -11.22
CA SER A 82 6.16 -0.14 -10.07
C SER A 82 7.45 -0.67 -9.42
N ALA A 83 8.46 -1.01 -10.22
CA ALA A 83 9.72 -1.57 -9.75
C ALA A 83 10.62 -0.57 -9.00
N ASN A 84 10.47 0.74 -9.24
CA ASN A 84 11.44 1.76 -8.81
C ASN A 84 11.00 2.55 -7.57
N ARG A 85 9.79 2.30 -7.05
CA ARG A 85 9.16 3.07 -5.96
C ARG A 85 10.02 3.14 -4.69
N ILE A 86 10.53 1.99 -4.24
CA ILE A 86 11.33 1.89 -3.02
C ILE A 86 12.67 2.62 -3.20
N ALA A 87 13.33 2.42 -4.35
CA ALA A 87 14.59 3.07 -4.66
C ALA A 87 14.45 4.61 -4.68
N TYR A 88 13.32 5.14 -5.13
CA TYR A 88 13.07 6.60 -5.14
C TYR A 88 13.01 7.17 -3.73
N LEU A 89 12.42 6.45 -2.78
CA LEU A 89 12.40 6.85 -1.38
C LEU A 89 13.79 6.75 -0.75
N GLN A 90 14.49 5.63 -0.96
CA GLN A 90 15.83 5.40 -0.39
C GLN A 90 16.90 6.38 -0.91
N THR A 91 16.73 6.87 -2.14
CA THR A 91 17.66 7.83 -2.76
C THR A 91 17.21 9.29 -2.64
N HIS A 92 16.20 9.57 -1.81
CA HIS A 92 15.63 10.91 -1.59
C HIS A 92 15.13 11.62 -2.86
N LYS A 93 14.89 10.88 -3.94
CA LYS A 93 14.23 11.39 -5.16
C LYS A 93 12.78 11.77 -4.90
N ALA A 94 12.15 11.12 -3.93
CA ALA A 94 10.85 11.50 -3.39
C ALA A 94 10.88 11.45 -1.85
N ASP A 95 10.05 12.27 -1.22
CA ASP A 95 9.92 12.33 0.24
C ASP A 95 8.82 11.38 0.72
N LEU A 96 7.84 11.08 -0.14
CA LEU A 96 6.75 10.15 0.12
C LEU A 96 6.46 9.30 -1.13
N VAL A 97 6.05 8.05 -0.92
CA VAL A 97 5.55 7.16 -1.98
C VAL A 97 4.08 6.85 -1.73
N ILE A 98 3.21 7.28 -2.63
CA ILE A 98 1.77 6.95 -2.62
C ILE A 98 1.52 6.15 -3.88
N SER A 99 1.58 4.82 -3.76
CA SER A 99 1.54 3.96 -4.94
C SER A 99 1.06 2.56 -4.64
N THR A 100 -0.12 2.47 -3.99
CA THR A 100 -0.82 1.25 -3.55
C THR A 100 0.15 0.08 -3.33
N LEU A 101 1.13 0.32 -2.46
CA LEU A 101 2.30 -0.55 -2.32
C LEU A 101 1.98 -1.58 -1.25
N GLY A 102 1.85 -2.84 -1.65
CA GLY A 102 1.62 -3.93 -0.71
C GLY A 102 2.73 -4.02 0.34
N LYS A 103 2.33 -3.98 1.61
CA LYS A 103 3.19 -4.18 2.76
C LYS A 103 3.65 -5.63 2.84
N ASN A 104 4.95 -5.86 3.03
CA ASN A 104 5.52 -7.18 3.29
C ASN A 104 6.82 -7.07 4.12
N ALA A 105 7.26 -8.18 4.70
CA ALA A 105 8.39 -8.22 5.63
C ALA A 105 9.74 -7.82 4.99
N GLU A 106 9.90 -7.97 3.67
CA GLU A 106 11.14 -7.54 2.99
C GLU A 106 11.20 -6.01 2.85
N ARG A 107 10.06 -5.37 2.58
CA ARG A 107 9.98 -3.93 2.39
C ARG A 107 10.03 -3.18 3.72
N GLU A 108 9.41 -3.72 4.76
CA GLU A 108 9.47 -3.15 6.12
C GLU A 108 10.89 -3.05 6.67
N LYS A 109 11.84 -3.83 6.15
CA LYS A 109 13.25 -3.72 6.55
C LYS A 109 13.93 -2.46 6.02
N VAL A 110 13.38 -1.82 4.99
CA VAL A 110 14.05 -0.76 4.24
C VAL A 110 13.22 0.51 4.11
N ILE A 111 11.91 0.46 4.40
CA ILE A 111 10.99 1.60 4.37
C ILE A 111 9.92 1.45 5.44
N ASP A 112 9.43 2.59 5.94
CA ASP A 112 8.27 2.66 6.79
C ASP A 112 6.97 2.72 5.98
N PHE A 113 5.87 2.21 6.56
CA PHE A 113 4.55 2.24 5.96
C PHE A 113 3.59 3.07 6.83
N SER A 114 2.77 3.89 6.17
CA SER A 114 1.64 4.53 6.81
C SER A 114 0.51 3.53 7.11
N GLN A 115 -0.55 4.04 7.75
CA GLN A 115 -1.82 3.31 7.78
C GLN A 115 -2.34 3.10 6.35
N ALA A 116 -2.92 1.92 6.10
CA ALA A 116 -3.45 1.58 4.78
C ALA A 116 -4.64 2.49 4.44
N TYR A 117 -4.57 3.16 3.28
CA TYR A 117 -5.64 4.03 2.78
C TYR A 117 -6.45 3.40 1.64
N ALA A 118 -5.98 2.29 1.07
CA ALA A 118 -6.66 1.56 0.01
C ALA A 118 -6.46 0.04 0.18
N PRO A 119 -7.47 -0.79 -0.13
CA PRO A 119 -7.33 -2.25 -0.05
C PRO A 119 -6.37 -2.75 -1.14
N TYR A 120 -5.28 -3.38 -0.72
CA TYR A 120 -4.34 -4.07 -1.62
C TYR A 120 -4.56 -5.59 -1.55
N ASN A 121 -5.62 -6.07 -2.20
CA ASN A 121 -5.95 -7.48 -2.23
C ASN A 121 -5.54 -8.07 -3.58
N LYS A 122 -4.60 -9.04 -3.59
CA LYS A 122 -4.31 -9.85 -4.79
C LYS A 122 -5.48 -10.81 -5.04
N GLN A 123 -6.57 -10.32 -5.62
CA GLN A 123 -7.72 -11.15 -5.96
C GLN A 123 -7.49 -11.84 -7.30
N ARG A 124 -7.46 -13.17 -7.28
CA ARG A 124 -7.44 -13.97 -8.49
C ARG A 124 -8.86 -14.15 -8.99
N VAL A 125 -9.28 -13.30 -9.93
CA VAL A 125 -10.58 -13.45 -10.60
C VAL A 125 -10.51 -14.67 -11.50
N ARG A 126 -11.36 -15.67 -11.25
CA ARG A 126 -11.58 -16.81 -12.15
C ARG A 126 -13.02 -16.74 -12.66
N ARG A 127 -13.22 -17.15 -13.91
CA ARG A 127 -14.57 -17.30 -14.48
C ARG A 127 -15.38 -18.20 -13.55
N GLY A 128 -16.51 -17.69 -13.04
CA GLY A 128 -17.41 -18.47 -12.18
C GLY A 128 -17.94 -19.67 -12.96
N GLN A 129 -17.42 -20.86 -12.68
CA GLN A 129 -18.13 -22.08 -13.06
C GLN A 129 -19.33 -22.15 -12.11
N ARG A 130 -20.49 -21.69 -12.59
CA ARG A 130 -21.76 -22.07 -11.97
C ARG A 130 -21.74 -23.59 -11.94
N GLN A 131 -21.53 -24.16 -10.75
CA GLN A 131 -21.83 -25.56 -10.49
C GLN A 131 -23.19 -25.81 -11.13
N GLY A 132 -23.21 -26.70 -12.12
CA GLY A 132 -24.43 -27.35 -12.53
C GLY A 132 -24.98 -27.99 -11.28
N ARG A 133 -25.81 -27.24 -10.53
CA ARG A 133 -26.77 -27.78 -9.59
C ARG A 133 -27.69 -28.59 -10.47
N GLN A 134 -27.26 -29.83 -10.65
CA GLN A 134 -28.05 -30.98 -11.00
C GLN A 134 -29.36 -30.78 -10.25
N ARG A 135 -30.37 -30.30 -10.98
CA ARG A 135 -31.75 -30.36 -10.54
C ARG A 135 -32.03 -31.86 -10.51
N ARG A 136 -31.63 -32.53 -9.42
CA ARG A 136 -32.14 -33.84 -9.07
C ARG A 136 -33.62 -33.61 -8.85
N ARG A 137 -34.39 -33.83 -9.91
CA ARG A 137 -35.84 -33.93 -9.84
C ARG A 137 -36.11 -34.98 -8.76
N PRO A 138 -36.88 -34.67 -7.70
CA PRO A 138 -37.35 -35.73 -6.82
C PRO A 138 -38.19 -36.68 -7.68
N GLY A 139 -37.90 -37.97 -7.54
CA GLY A 139 -38.43 -39.04 -8.37
C GLY A 139 -39.93 -38.92 -8.55
N ARG A 140 -40.35 -38.89 -9.81
CA ARG A 140 -41.73 -39.15 -10.20
C ARG A 140 -41.99 -40.61 -9.85
N GLN A 141 -42.59 -40.85 -8.68
CA GLN A 141 -43.07 -42.17 -8.28
C GLN A 141 -43.92 -42.73 -9.41
N ASN A 142 -43.46 -43.87 -9.92
CA ASN A 142 -44.09 -44.67 -10.94
C ASN A 142 -45.45 -45.16 -10.42
N ARG A 143 -46.51 -44.40 -10.67
CA ARG A 143 -47.87 -44.87 -10.48
C ARG A 143 -48.25 -45.69 -11.71
N GLY A 144 -48.43 -47.00 -11.50
CA GLY A 144 -49.32 -47.81 -12.32
C GLY A 144 -48.65 -48.99 -13.02
N ARG A 145 -48.81 -50.17 -12.42
CA ARG A 145 -49.26 -51.40 -13.10
C ARG A 145 -49.51 -52.45 -12.02
N GLY A 146 -50.70 -52.41 -11.43
CA GLY A 146 -51.24 -53.58 -10.72
C GLY A 146 -51.59 -54.68 -11.74
N PRO A 147 -51.41 -55.96 -11.40
CA PRO A 147 -51.79 -57.05 -12.30
C PRO A 147 -53.31 -57.06 -12.48
N ARG A 148 -53.79 -56.96 -13.74
CA ARG A 148 -55.20 -57.18 -14.05
C ARG A 148 -55.45 -58.69 -13.97
N HIS A 149 -56.27 -59.12 -13.01
CA HIS A 149 -56.90 -60.42 -13.02
C HIS A 149 -57.78 -60.55 -14.27
N LEU A 150 -57.57 -61.61 -15.06
CA LEU A 150 -58.49 -62.06 -16.09
C LEU A 150 -59.51 -63.02 -15.43
N PRO A 151 -60.83 -62.84 -15.63
CA PRO A 151 -61.81 -63.83 -15.24
C PRO A 151 -61.80 -65.02 -16.21
N GLY A 152 -61.90 -66.23 -15.66
CA GLY A 152 -61.75 -67.49 -16.38
C GLY A 152 -62.89 -67.82 -17.34
N HIS A 153 -62.61 -68.81 -18.19
CA HIS A 153 -63.61 -69.62 -18.87
C HIS A 153 -63.44 -71.08 -18.42
N PRO A 154 -64.54 -71.78 -18.11
CA PRO A 154 -64.51 -73.15 -17.63
C PRO A 154 -64.32 -74.15 -18.77
N THR A 155 -63.72 -75.27 -18.39
CA THR A 155 -63.57 -76.53 -19.14
C THR A 155 -64.91 -77.18 -19.43
N ASP A 156 -65.05 -77.71 -20.65
CA ASP A 156 -65.59 -79.05 -20.96
C ASP A 156 -64.81 -79.59 -22.17
#